data_AF-A0A832HIK7-F1
#
_entry.id   AF-A0A832HIK7-F1
#
_cell.length_a   1.000
_cell.length_b   1.000
_cell.length_c   1.000
_cell.angle_alpha   90.00
_cell.angle_beta   90.00
_cell.angle_gamma   90.00
#
_symmetry.space_group_name_H-M   'P 1'
#
loop_
_entity.id
_entity.type
_entity.pdbx_description
1 polymer ?
#
loop_
_entity_poly.entity_id
_entity_poly.type
_entity_poly.pdbx_seq_one_letter_code
_entity_poly.pdbx_strand_id
1 'polypeptide(L)'
;MELQFGTRGKIMEPRHQGSSTYENALVAMHELLEKTKIAGWARRIEEHLLLWRKKRDTSAHLGIYGGMGSFNDVIICKENGHVVSDLQEPWVNELFTWLKAVIFASARKPESCLSFEELSHSVGRHSPSLAATVGGERVPASMQGLVTDRVQLQGWRCINCGHCRVNRRDLHYLIAGSALPQMVLQAAEKLALPDLVEKVLSLDFGFLQTQQAELRVAIEAASIHYIDGPDPWHWNCPECQSRHTSVCRWDLTFAPSVLFTLEKGTPPVGSPERKTDPAFEQAVADLKAQRSKLQRKPWWQFW
;
A
#
# COMPACT_ATOMS: atom_id res chain seq x y z
N MET A 1 -43.06 17.25 -37.32
CA MET A 1 -41.83 18.05 -37.36
C MET A 1 -41.16 17.88 -36.01
N GLU A 2 -40.46 16.76 -35.84
CA GLU A 2 -39.80 16.37 -34.59
C GLU A 2 -38.30 16.23 -34.86
N LEU A 3 -37.52 16.99 -34.10
CA LEU A 3 -36.06 17.04 -34.12
C LEU A 3 -35.51 15.82 -33.38
N GLN A 4 -34.84 14.92 -34.09
CA GLN A 4 -34.00 13.89 -33.46
C GLN A 4 -32.62 14.47 -33.13
N PHE A 5 -32.36 14.64 -31.83
CA PHE A 5 -31.04 14.91 -31.30
C PHE A 5 -30.19 13.63 -31.32
N GLY A 6 -29.13 13.65 -32.14
CA GLY A 6 -28.01 12.72 -31.99
C GLY A 6 -27.06 13.17 -30.88
N THR A 7 -26.32 12.20 -30.33
CA THR A 7 -25.01 12.24 -29.62
C THR A 7 -25.03 11.17 -28.52
N ARG A 8 -23.99 10.38 -28.25
CA ARG A 8 -22.57 10.37 -28.61
C ARG A 8 -22.11 8.90 -28.55
N GLY A 9 -21.72 8.33 -29.67
CA GLY A 9 -20.95 7.09 -29.66
C GLY A 9 -19.59 7.35 -29.01
N LYS A 10 -19.21 6.55 -28.02
CA LYS A 10 -17.83 6.44 -27.55
C LYS A 10 -16.99 6.00 -28.74
N ILE A 11 -16.23 6.93 -29.32
CA ILE A 11 -15.14 6.60 -30.22
C ILE A 11 -14.07 5.96 -29.33
N MET A 12 -14.06 4.63 -29.24
CA MET A 12 -12.85 3.90 -28.88
C MET A 12 -11.90 4.07 -30.06
N GLU A 13 -11.03 5.08 -29.96
CA GLU A 13 -9.90 5.19 -30.87
C GLU A 13 -9.03 3.92 -30.77
N PRO A 14 -8.44 3.47 -31.89
CA PRO A 14 -7.66 2.25 -31.92
C PRO A 14 -6.43 2.38 -31.01
N ARG A 15 -6.18 1.35 -30.16
CA ARG A 15 -4.97 1.25 -29.33
C ARG A 15 -3.74 1.43 -30.24
N HIS A 16 -3.04 2.55 -30.10
CA HIS A 16 -1.77 2.77 -30.80
C HIS A 16 -0.79 1.63 -30.46
N GLN A 17 -0.33 0.93 -31.50
CA GLN A 17 0.88 0.11 -31.42
C GLN A 17 2.05 1.04 -31.06
N GLY A 18 2.59 0.89 -29.84
CA GLY A 18 3.67 1.73 -29.30
C GLY A 18 3.39 2.43 -27.96
N SER A 19 2.51 1.91 -27.09
CA SER A 19 2.30 2.48 -25.75
C SER A 19 3.53 2.23 -24.86
N SER A 20 4.15 3.30 -24.35
CA SER A 20 5.27 3.21 -23.41
C SER A 20 4.78 2.95 -21.98
N THR A 21 5.70 2.57 -21.08
CA THR A 21 5.39 2.42 -19.65
C THR A 21 4.83 3.71 -19.05
N TYR A 22 5.35 4.87 -19.47
CA TYR A 22 4.88 6.18 -19.00
C TYR A 22 3.43 6.45 -19.38
N GLU A 23 3.08 6.23 -20.66
CA GLU A 23 1.69 6.43 -21.12
C GLU A 23 0.74 5.43 -20.45
N ASN A 24 1.14 4.16 -20.34
CA ASN A 24 0.34 3.13 -19.66
C ASN A 24 0.04 3.49 -18.20
N ALA A 25 1.04 4.01 -17.48
CA ALA A 25 0.89 4.41 -16.10
C ALA A 25 0.03 5.68 -15.93
N LEU A 26 0.11 6.65 -16.85
CA LEU A 26 -0.78 7.81 -16.86
C LEU A 26 -2.25 7.40 -17.12
N VAL A 27 -2.50 6.47 -18.05
CA VAL A 27 -3.85 5.95 -18.31
C VAL A 27 -4.40 5.26 -17.07
N ALA A 28 -3.61 4.39 -16.43
CA ALA A 28 -4.02 3.70 -15.20
C ALA A 28 -4.30 4.69 -14.05
N MET A 29 -3.45 5.72 -13.90
CA MET A 29 -3.65 6.77 -12.90
C MET A 29 -4.92 7.57 -13.15
N HIS A 30 -5.17 7.97 -14.41
CA HIS A 30 -6.40 8.66 -14.79
C HIS A 30 -7.63 7.82 -14.46
N GLU A 31 -7.61 6.52 -14.81
CA GLU A 31 -8.70 5.59 -14.53
C GLU A 31 -8.97 5.43 -13.04
N LEU A 32 -7.92 5.27 -12.22
CA LEU A 32 -8.04 5.19 -10.77
C LEU A 32 -8.70 6.45 -10.19
N LEU A 33 -8.25 7.64 -10.61
CA LEU A 33 -8.76 8.92 -10.12
C LEU A 33 -10.22 9.18 -10.56
N GLU A 34 -10.57 8.83 -11.79
CA GLU A 34 -11.95 8.94 -12.30
C GLU A 34 -12.91 8.03 -11.54
N LYS A 35 -12.52 6.78 -11.31
CA LYS A 35 -13.37 5.79 -10.62
C LYS A 35 -13.54 6.09 -9.14
N THR A 36 -12.53 6.71 -8.53
CA THR A 36 -12.57 7.17 -7.13
C THR A 36 -13.12 8.59 -6.96
N LYS A 37 -13.52 9.26 -8.05
CA LYS A 37 -14.13 10.60 -8.10
C LYS A 37 -13.24 11.75 -7.65
N ILE A 38 -11.94 11.68 -7.96
CA ILE A 38 -10.96 12.76 -7.71
C ILE A 38 -10.83 13.65 -8.94
N ALA A 39 -11.92 14.32 -9.31
CA ALA A 39 -12.07 15.00 -10.61
C ALA A 39 -10.97 16.04 -10.91
N GLY A 40 -10.52 16.79 -9.89
CA GLY A 40 -9.48 17.80 -10.07
C GLY A 40 -8.15 17.22 -10.55
N TRP A 41 -7.73 16.10 -9.94
CA TRP A 41 -6.49 15.42 -10.32
C TRP A 41 -6.66 14.55 -11.56
N ALA A 42 -7.82 13.92 -11.76
CA ALA A 42 -8.12 13.16 -12.98
C ALA A 42 -7.95 14.04 -14.23
N ARG A 43 -8.58 15.22 -14.25
CA ARG A 43 -8.44 16.20 -15.32
C ARG A 43 -6.99 16.63 -15.55
N ARG A 44 -6.22 16.84 -14.48
CA ARG A 44 -4.80 17.23 -14.59
C ARG A 44 -3.95 16.13 -15.21
N ILE A 45 -4.21 14.86 -14.88
CA ILE A 45 -3.55 13.72 -15.51
C ILE A 45 -3.97 13.57 -16.98
N GLU A 46 -5.23 13.83 -17.31
CA GLU A 46 -5.71 13.89 -18.70
C GLU A 46 -4.97 14.95 -19.52
N GLU A 47 -4.79 16.16 -18.98
CA GLU A 47 -3.99 17.23 -19.59
C GLU A 47 -2.55 16.78 -19.87
N HIS A 48 -1.93 16.06 -18.93
CA HIS A 48 -0.57 15.53 -19.11
C HIS A 48 -0.49 14.44 -20.17
N LEU A 49 -1.48 13.55 -20.22
CA LEU A 49 -1.60 12.52 -21.27
C LEU A 49 -1.69 13.18 -22.66
N LEU A 50 -2.50 14.25 -22.78
CA LEU A 50 -2.64 15.01 -24.03
C LEU A 50 -1.36 15.75 -24.40
N LEU A 51 -0.67 16.36 -23.44
CA LEU A 51 0.62 17.02 -23.66
C LEU A 51 1.68 16.02 -24.12
N TRP A 52 1.78 14.86 -23.49
CA TRP A 52 2.67 13.79 -23.90
C TRP A 52 2.40 13.33 -25.33
N ARG A 53 1.14 13.01 -25.66
CA ARG A 53 0.76 12.53 -26.99
C ARG A 53 1.03 13.56 -28.10
N LYS A 54 0.84 14.85 -27.81
CA LYS A 54 0.99 15.92 -28.81
C LYS A 54 2.42 16.47 -28.93
N LYS A 55 3.12 16.60 -27.81
CA LYS A 55 4.39 17.35 -27.72
C LYS A 55 5.56 16.51 -27.20
N ARG A 56 5.32 15.27 -26.78
CA ARG A 56 6.31 14.41 -26.10
C ARG A 56 6.95 15.10 -24.88
N ASP A 57 6.14 15.88 -24.16
CA ASP A 57 6.58 16.67 -23.00
C ASP A 57 6.12 16.03 -21.68
N THR A 58 7.08 15.83 -20.76
CA THR A 58 6.85 15.28 -19.41
C THR A 58 7.08 16.31 -18.29
N SER A 59 7.51 17.54 -18.61
CA SER A 59 7.88 18.57 -17.64
C SER A 59 6.73 18.96 -16.71
N ALA A 60 5.52 19.10 -17.28
CA ALA A 60 4.31 19.40 -16.52
C ALA A 60 4.01 18.33 -15.46
N HIS A 61 4.23 17.05 -15.78
CA HIS A 61 4.04 15.96 -14.84
C HIS A 61 5.07 15.99 -13.71
N LEU A 62 6.36 16.17 -14.02
CA LEU A 62 7.41 16.24 -13.00
C LEU A 62 7.19 17.40 -12.01
N GLY A 63 6.53 18.47 -12.44
CA GLY A 63 6.22 19.63 -11.60
C GLY A 63 5.11 19.45 -10.56
N ILE A 64 4.32 18.37 -10.58
CA ILE A 64 3.13 18.25 -9.69
C ILE A 64 3.42 17.65 -8.31
N TYR A 65 4.64 17.15 -8.09
CA TYR A 65 5.01 16.41 -6.89
C TYR A 65 5.59 17.29 -5.77
N GLY A 66 5.87 18.56 -6.04
CA GLY A 66 6.41 19.51 -5.07
C GLY A 66 5.40 20.56 -4.60
N GLY A 67 5.59 21.06 -3.37
CA GLY A 67 4.82 22.16 -2.79
C GLY A 67 3.61 21.72 -1.95
N MET A 68 2.94 22.69 -1.32
CA MET A 68 1.72 22.47 -0.56
C MET A 68 0.54 22.20 -1.50
N GLY A 69 -0.22 21.14 -1.25
CA GLY A 69 -1.31 20.70 -2.13
C GLY A 69 -0.80 19.94 -3.37
N SER A 70 0.39 19.35 -3.27
CA SER A 70 0.98 18.56 -4.34
C SER A 70 0.24 17.24 -4.52
N PHE A 71 0.57 16.52 -5.60
CA PHE A 71 0.02 15.19 -5.86
C PHE A 71 0.42 14.16 -4.79
N ASN A 72 1.45 14.47 -4.00
CA ASN A 72 1.88 13.66 -2.86
C ASN A 72 0.97 13.82 -1.63
N ASP A 73 0.22 14.92 -1.53
CA ASP A 73 -0.66 15.21 -0.40
C ASP A 73 -2.04 14.53 -0.53
N VAL A 74 -2.30 13.93 -1.69
CA VAL A 74 -3.59 13.27 -1.98
C VAL A 74 -3.67 11.94 -1.24
N ILE A 75 -4.67 11.84 -0.37
CA ILE A 75 -5.10 10.59 0.25
C ILE A 75 -6.52 10.27 -0.24
N ILE A 76 -6.69 9.07 -0.76
CA ILE A 76 -7.97 8.60 -1.29
C ILE A 76 -8.78 7.96 -0.16
N CYS A 77 -9.68 8.70 0.47
CA CYS A 77 -10.56 8.16 1.53
C CYS A 77 -11.98 8.75 1.45
N LYS A 78 -12.92 8.11 2.16
CA LYS A 78 -14.33 8.53 2.21
C LYS A 78 -14.50 9.91 2.85
N GLU A 79 -13.69 10.23 3.85
CA GLU A 79 -13.74 11.51 4.57
C GLU A 79 -13.42 12.70 3.65
N ASN A 80 -12.67 12.46 2.57
CA ASN A 80 -12.39 13.44 1.53
C ASN A 80 -13.47 13.46 0.42
N GLY A 81 -14.58 12.72 0.59
CA GLY A 81 -15.67 12.65 -0.39
C GLY A 81 -15.42 11.71 -1.58
N HIS A 82 -14.38 10.87 -1.51
CA HIS A 82 -14.02 9.95 -2.59
C HIS A 82 -14.86 8.68 -2.54
N VAL A 83 -15.04 8.05 -3.72
CA VAL A 83 -15.80 6.79 -3.86
C VAL A 83 -14.87 5.61 -3.64
N VAL A 84 -14.71 5.22 -2.37
CA VAL A 84 -14.01 3.99 -1.95
C VAL A 84 -14.73 3.36 -0.75
N SER A 85 -14.65 2.04 -0.60
CA SER A 85 -15.03 1.34 0.64
C SER A 85 -13.85 1.27 1.62
N ASP A 86 -14.12 0.95 2.89
CA ASP A 86 -13.08 0.84 3.93
C ASP A 86 -12.10 -0.31 3.61
N LEU A 87 -12.55 -1.32 2.87
CA LEU A 87 -11.72 -2.45 2.43
C LEU A 87 -10.84 -2.09 1.23
N GLN A 88 -11.37 -1.25 0.31
CA GLN A 88 -10.66 -0.81 -0.90
C GLN A 88 -9.61 0.26 -0.57
N GLU A 89 -9.89 1.12 0.40
CA GLU A 89 -9.06 2.30 0.69
C GLU A 89 -7.56 1.98 0.83
N PRO A 90 -7.12 0.95 1.60
CA PRO A 90 -5.70 0.64 1.72
C PRO A 90 -5.06 0.22 0.40
N TRP A 91 -5.79 -0.56 -0.41
CA TRP A 91 -5.32 -1.06 -1.70
C TRP A 91 -5.22 0.06 -2.74
N VAL A 92 -6.22 0.94 -2.77
CA VAL A 92 -6.28 2.09 -3.68
C VAL A 92 -5.16 3.08 -3.35
N ASN A 93 -4.92 3.39 -2.08
CA ASN A 93 -3.83 4.30 -1.70
C ASN A 93 -2.45 3.72 -1.96
N GLU A 94 -2.26 2.42 -1.73
CA GLU A 94 -1.00 1.75 -2.03
C GLU A 94 -0.78 1.71 -3.55
N LEU A 95 -1.79 1.35 -4.36
CA LEU A 95 -1.71 1.39 -5.82
C LEU A 95 -1.41 2.81 -6.32
N PHE A 96 -2.12 3.82 -5.81
CA PHE A 96 -1.91 5.22 -6.15
C PHE A 96 -0.46 5.65 -5.88
N THR A 97 0.07 5.21 -4.74
CA THR A 97 1.46 5.46 -4.30
C THR A 97 2.46 4.83 -5.26
N TRP A 98 2.27 3.58 -5.67
CA TRP A 98 3.16 2.92 -6.64
C TRP A 98 3.02 3.47 -8.06
N LEU A 99 1.80 3.79 -8.53
CA LEU A 99 1.59 4.43 -9.82
C LEU A 99 2.32 5.77 -9.89
N LYS A 100 2.25 6.60 -8.85
CA LYS A 100 3.02 7.84 -8.75
C LYS A 100 4.52 7.62 -8.99
N ALA A 101 5.07 6.58 -8.38
CA ALA A 101 6.48 6.20 -8.50
C ALA A 101 6.84 5.75 -9.93
N VAL A 102 6.02 4.86 -10.52
CA VAL A 102 6.24 4.35 -11.89
C VAL A 102 6.15 5.47 -12.91
N ILE A 103 5.16 6.38 -12.80
CA ILE A 103 5.03 7.50 -13.74
C ILE A 103 6.25 8.42 -13.62
N PHE A 104 6.70 8.74 -12.40
CA PHE A 104 7.88 9.58 -12.21
C PHE A 104 9.16 8.94 -12.79
N ALA A 105 9.38 7.64 -12.53
CA ALA A 105 10.54 6.91 -13.04
C ALA A 105 10.53 6.84 -14.58
N SER A 106 9.38 6.51 -15.16
CA SER A 106 9.22 6.37 -16.61
C SER A 106 9.20 7.72 -17.35
N ALA A 107 8.83 8.83 -16.70
CA ALA A 107 8.89 10.17 -17.28
C ALA A 107 10.31 10.60 -17.72
N ARG A 108 11.36 9.95 -17.18
CA ARG A 108 12.77 10.17 -17.56
C ARG A 108 13.18 9.42 -18.83
N LYS A 109 12.46 8.35 -19.18
CA LYS A 109 12.61 7.56 -20.42
C LYS A 109 11.22 7.29 -21.03
N PRO A 110 10.46 8.34 -21.40
CA PRO A 110 9.02 8.23 -21.61
C PRO A 110 8.62 7.49 -22.89
N GLU A 111 9.56 7.22 -23.79
CA GLU A 111 9.34 6.41 -25.00
C GLU A 111 9.68 4.92 -24.78
N SER A 112 10.30 4.57 -23.66
CA SER A 112 10.76 3.21 -23.39
C SER A 112 9.68 2.35 -22.73
N CYS A 113 9.71 1.05 -23.03
CA CYS A 113 9.08 0.03 -22.20
C CYS A 113 10.11 -0.42 -21.18
N LEU A 114 9.89 -0.08 -19.90
CA LEU A 114 10.80 -0.43 -18.82
C LEU A 114 10.50 -1.85 -18.32
N SER A 115 11.55 -2.64 -18.17
CA SER A 115 11.47 -3.98 -17.59
C SER A 115 11.20 -3.94 -16.08
N PHE A 116 10.79 -5.09 -15.52
CA PHE A 116 10.65 -5.25 -14.08
C PHE A 116 11.94 -4.88 -13.35
N GLU A 117 13.10 -5.34 -13.86
CA GLU A 117 14.40 -5.11 -13.25
C GLU A 117 14.75 -3.61 -13.23
N GLU A 118 14.59 -2.92 -14.35
CA GLU A 118 14.82 -1.47 -14.44
C GLU A 118 13.92 -0.69 -13.47
N LEU A 119 12.62 -0.99 -13.46
CA LEU A 119 11.69 -0.30 -12.56
C LEU A 119 11.98 -0.61 -11.09
N SER A 120 12.35 -1.84 -10.76
CA SER A 120 12.69 -2.24 -9.39
C SER A 120 13.89 -1.45 -8.85
N HIS A 121 14.86 -1.16 -9.72
CA HIS A 121 16.03 -0.36 -9.40
C HIS A 121 15.71 1.15 -9.35
N SER A 122 14.92 1.66 -10.30
CA SER A 122 14.63 3.11 -10.38
C SER A 122 13.60 3.61 -9.37
N VAL A 123 12.64 2.76 -8.96
CA VAL A 123 11.56 3.16 -8.05
C VAL A 123 12.00 3.10 -6.59
N GLY A 124 12.57 1.98 -6.13
CA GLY A 124 12.88 1.77 -4.72
C GLY A 124 11.64 1.81 -3.80
N ARG A 125 11.60 1.03 -2.72
CA ARG A 125 10.47 0.97 -1.78
C ARG A 125 10.41 2.14 -0.80
N HIS A 126 11.46 2.95 -0.68
CA HIS A 126 11.43 4.08 0.25
C HIS A 126 10.76 5.31 -0.36
N SER A 127 9.47 5.41 0.01
CA SER A 127 8.53 6.48 -0.23
C SER A 127 8.45 6.89 -1.70
N PRO A 128 7.41 6.46 -2.41
CA PRO A 128 7.12 7.01 -3.73
C PRO A 128 7.01 8.54 -3.74
N SER A 129 6.73 9.17 -2.59
CA SER A 129 6.82 10.62 -2.41
C SER A 129 8.27 11.12 -2.48
N LEU A 130 9.25 10.41 -1.89
CA LEU A 130 10.69 10.72 -1.98
C LEU A 130 11.22 10.41 -3.39
N ALA A 131 10.89 9.24 -3.94
CA ALA A 131 11.23 8.87 -5.32
C ALA A 131 10.66 9.87 -6.34
N ALA A 132 9.44 10.39 -6.10
CA ALA A 132 8.83 11.41 -6.93
C ALA A 132 9.29 12.85 -6.63
N THR A 133 10.11 13.06 -5.60
CA THR A 133 10.70 14.37 -5.28
C THR A 133 12.15 14.48 -5.75
N VAL A 134 12.95 13.41 -5.62
CA VAL A 134 14.39 13.45 -5.94
C VAL A 134 14.84 12.46 -7.02
N GLY A 135 13.96 11.54 -7.45
CA GLY A 135 14.32 10.38 -8.26
C GLY A 135 14.99 9.29 -7.43
N GLY A 136 14.39 8.09 -7.37
CA GLY A 136 14.85 6.99 -6.50
C GLY A 136 16.36 6.68 -6.62
N GLU A 137 16.92 6.78 -7.83
CA GLU A 137 18.34 6.59 -8.11
C GLU A 137 19.29 7.61 -7.44
N ARG A 138 18.79 8.79 -7.04
CA ARG A 138 19.59 9.83 -6.38
C ARG A 138 19.56 9.72 -4.86
N VAL A 139 18.70 8.86 -4.33
CA VAL A 139 18.64 8.57 -2.90
C VAL A 139 19.82 7.67 -2.54
N PRO A 140 20.52 7.86 -1.40
CA PRO A 140 21.59 6.94 -0.98
C PRO A 140 21.08 5.50 -0.91
N ALA A 141 21.91 4.51 -1.27
CA ALA A 141 21.49 3.09 -1.29
C ALA A 141 20.88 2.61 0.04
N SER A 142 21.35 3.12 1.18
CA SER A 142 20.79 2.85 2.52
C SER A 142 19.37 3.39 2.74
N MET A 143 18.89 4.23 1.82
CA MET A 143 17.59 4.91 1.84
C MET A 143 16.77 4.59 0.58
N GLN A 144 17.23 3.74 -0.33
CA GLN A 144 16.48 3.40 -1.55
C GLN A 144 15.34 2.40 -1.28
N GLY A 145 15.50 1.52 -0.30
CA GLY A 145 14.50 0.52 0.08
C GLY A 145 14.30 -0.51 -1.04
N LEU A 146 14.43 -1.79 -0.75
CA LEU A 146 14.16 -2.81 -1.76
C LEU A 146 12.65 -3.04 -1.85
N VAL A 147 12.13 -3.34 -3.05
CA VAL A 147 10.75 -3.84 -3.27
C VAL A 147 10.43 -4.98 -2.29
N THR A 148 11.45 -5.75 -1.92
CA THR A 148 11.41 -6.90 -1.02
C THR A 148 11.56 -6.56 0.47
N ASP A 149 11.75 -5.29 0.86
CA ASP A 149 11.86 -4.93 2.27
C ASP A 149 10.56 -5.23 3.02
N ARG A 150 10.70 -5.54 4.31
CA ARG A 150 9.58 -6.01 5.12
C ARG A 150 8.58 -4.90 5.36
N VAL A 151 7.31 -5.22 5.14
CA VAL A 151 6.20 -4.36 5.55
C VAL A 151 5.97 -4.57 7.03
N GLN A 152 5.86 -3.47 7.77
CA GLN A 152 5.54 -3.52 9.19
C GLN A 152 4.03 -3.40 9.37
N LEU A 153 3.48 -4.16 10.32
CA LEU A 153 2.13 -3.94 10.78
C LEU A 153 2.14 -2.66 11.63
N GLN A 154 1.24 -1.72 11.34
CA GLN A 154 1.06 -0.52 12.14
C GLN A 154 -0.21 -0.64 12.97
N GLY A 155 -0.22 -0.03 14.16
CA GLY A 155 -1.37 -0.04 15.05
C GLY A 155 -1.11 0.74 16.32
N TRP A 156 -2.01 0.59 17.28
CA TRP A 156 -1.96 1.34 18.53
C TRP A 156 -1.42 0.50 19.67
N ARG A 157 -0.66 1.14 20.56
CA ARG A 157 -0.21 0.56 21.81
C ARG A 157 -0.39 1.56 22.95
N CYS A 158 -0.94 1.09 24.06
CA CYS A 158 -0.91 1.84 25.30
C CYS A 158 0.49 1.75 25.92
N ILE A 159 1.13 2.90 26.15
CA ILE A 159 2.43 2.98 26.79
C ILE A 159 2.33 2.64 28.28
N ASN A 160 1.16 2.89 28.91
CA ASN A 160 0.94 2.59 30.32
C ASN A 160 0.79 1.08 30.57
N CYS A 161 -0.18 0.39 29.95
CA CYS A 161 -0.44 -1.03 30.26
C CYS A 161 0.08 -2.02 29.20
N GLY A 162 0.58 -1.55 28.07
CA GLY A 162 1.07 -2.40 26.98
C GLY A 162 -0.03 -3.04 26.13
N HIS A 163 -1.31 -2.67 26.30
CA HIS A 163 -2.38 -3.15 25.42
C HIS A 163 -2.12 -2.71 23.98
N CYS A 164 -2.12 -3.68 23.06
CA CYS A 164 -1.88 -3.48 21.64
C CYS A 164 -3.17 -3.75 20.88
N ARG A 165 -3.47 -2.91 19.87
CA ARG A 165 -4.63 -3.11 19.00
C ARG A 165 -4.31 -2.79 17.55
N VAL A 166 -4.90 -3.55 16.65
CA VAL A 166 -4.92 -3.33 15.20
C VAL A 166 -6.32 -3.59 14.69
N ASN A 167 -6.72 -2.91 13.63
CA ASN A 167 -8.02 -3.09 13.01
C ASN A 167 -7.89 -3.72 11.62
N ARG A 168 -9.04 -3.99 10.99
CA ARG A 168 -9.09 -4.51 9.61
C ARG A 168 -8.38 -3.63 8.59
N ARG A 169 -8.44 -2.29 8.74
CA ARG A 169 -7.77 -1.35 7.82
C ARG A 169 -6.25 -1.48 7.91
N ASP A 170 -5.69 -1.59 9.11
CA ASP A 170 -4.25 -1.80 9.33
C ASP A 170 -3.76 -3.10 8.68
N LEU A 171 -4.55 -4.18 8.82
CA LEU A 171 -4.24 -5.47 8.20
C LEU A 171 -4.26 -5.38 6.66
N HIS A 172 -5.22 -4.66 6.08
CA HIS A 172 -5.27 -4.45 4.63
C HIS A 172 -4.11 -3.60 4.11
N TYR A 173 -3.64 -2.59 4.86
CA TYR A 173 -2.43 -1.84 4.51
C TYR A 173 -1.20 -2.74 4.50
N LEU A 174 -1.07 -3.65 5.47
CA LEU A 174 0.01 -4.62 5.50
C LEU A 174 0.00 -5.53 4.26
N ILE A 175 -1.16 -6.10 3.92
CA ILE A 175 -1.30 -7.01 2.78
C ILE A 175 -1.06 -6.26 1.47
N ALA A 176 -1.73 -5.12 1.26
CA ALA A 176 -1.58 -4.29 0.06
C ALA A 176 -0.11 -3.87 -0.14
N GLY A 177 0.54 -3.36 0.90
CA GLY A 177 1.94 -2.96 0.86
C GLY A 177 2.90 -4.12 0.64
N SER A 178 2.49 -5.36 0.89
CA SER A 178 3.31 -6.55 0.61
C SER A 178 3.15 -7.06 -0.83
N ALA A 179 1.93 -6.98 -1.38
CA ALA A 179 1.59 -7.59 -2.66
C ALA A 179 1.70 -6.63 -3.84
N LEU A 180 1.19 -5.40 -3.71
CA LEU A 180 1.10 -4.45 -4.81
C LEU A 180 2.44 -4.01 -5.41
N PRO A 181 3.56 -3.87 -4.67
CA PRO A 181 4.83 -3.52 -5.28
C PRO A 181 5.18 -4.42 -6.47
N GLN A 182 5.19 -5.74 -6.27
CA GLN A 182 5.53 -6.70 -7.32
C GLN A 182 4.49 -6.71 -8.44
N MET A 183 3.20 -6.64 -8.09
CA MET A 183 2.10 -6.62 -9.07
C MET A 183 2.17 -5.40 -9.98
N VAL A 184 2.46 -4.21 -9.44
CA VAL A 184 2.56 -2.97 -10.21
C VAL A 184 3.73 -3.04 -11.18
N LEU A 185 4.91 -3.49 -10.74
CA LEU A 185 6.08 -3.57 -11.61
C LEU A 185 5.87 -4.60 -12.74
N GLN A 186 5.28 -5.76 -12.43
CA GLN A 186 4.94 -6.77 -13.43
C GLN A 186 3.87 -6.27 -14.43
N ALA A 187 2.86 -5.54 -13.93
CA ALA A 187 1.83 -4.95 -14.78
C ALA A 187 2.41 -3.82 -15.66
N ALA A 188 3.34 -3.02 -15.15
CA ALA A 188 4.02 -1.95 -15.89
C ALA A 188 4.86 -2.51 -17.05
N GLU A 189 5.63 -3.57 -16.81
CA GLU A 189 6.42 -4.27 -17.84
C GLU A 189 5.51 -4.85 -18.94
N LYS A 190 4.35 -5.39 -18.56
CA LYS A 190 3.36 -5.98 -19.47
C LYS A 190 2.38 -4.96 -20.07
N LEU A 191 2.51 -3.68 -19.74
CA LEU A 191 1.57 -2.61 -20.13
C LEU A 191 0.11 -2.90 -19.75
N ALA A 192 -0.11 -3.53 -18.60
CA ALA A 192 -1.39 -3.96 -18.06
C ALA A 192 -1.78 -3.22 -16.77
N LEU A 193 -1.22 -2.03 -16.51
CA LEU A 193 -1.58 -1.24 -15.31
C LEU A 193 -3.07 -0.88 -15.22
N PRO A 194 -3.78 -0.54 -16.32
CA PRO A 194 -5.23 -0.34 -16.27
C PRO A 194 -6.00 -1.58 -15.79
N ASP A 195 -5.61 -2.78 -16.21
CA ASP A 195 -6.25 -4.02 -15.74
C ASP A 195 -5.99 -4.26 -14.25
N LEU A 196 -4.81 -3.87 -13.74
CA LEU A 196 -4.50 -3.92 -12.32
C LEU A 196 -5.36 -2.93 -11.50
N VAL A 197 -5.67 -1.75 -12.05
CA VAL A 197 -6.61 -0.79 -11.43
C VAL A 197 -7.97 -1.45 -11.22
N GLU A 198 -8.50 -2.14 -12.22
CA GLU A 198 -9.77 -2.86 -12.10
C GLU A 198 -9.73 -3.93 -11.02
N LYS A 199 -8.65 -4.71 -11.00
CA LYS A 199 -8.46 -5.77 -10.01
C LYS A 199 -8.37 -5.22 -8.58
N VAL A 200 -7.71 -4.08 -8.38
CA VAL A 200 -7.63 -3.40 -7.09
C VAL A 200 -8.99 -2.84 -6.68
N LEU A 201 -9.72 -2.21 -7.60
CA LEU A 201 -11.04 -1.66 -7.32
C LEU A 201 -12.07 -2.76 -7.05
N SER A 202 -11.98 -3.93 -7.67
CA SER A 202 -12.87 -5.06 -7.36
C SER A 202 -12.42 -5.87 -6.14
N LEU A 203 -11.21 -5.64 -5.61
CA LEU A 203 -10.54 -6.49 -4.62
C LEU A 203 -10.49 -7.97 -5.03
N ASP A 204 -10.41 -8.24 -6.33
CA ASP A 204 -10.41 -9.60 -6.88
C ASP A 204 -9.01 -10.23 -6.77
N PHE A 205 -8.68 -10.66 -5.55
CA PHE A 205 -7.43 -11.33 -5.24
C PHE A 205 -7.70 -12.68 -4.57
N GLY A 206 -7.45 -13.77 -5.31
CA GLY A 206 -7.67 -15.13 -4.81
C GLY A 206 -6.91 -15.49 -3.53
N PHE A 207 -5.85 -14.75 -3.18
CA PHE A 207 -5.07 -14.97 -1.95
C PHE A 207 -5.60 -14.18 -0.74
N LEU A 208 -6.49 -13.20 -0.92
CA LEU A 208 -6.80 -12.21 0.10
C LEU A 208 -7.38 -12.84 1.37
N GLN A 209 -8.37 -13.72 1.22
CA GLN A 209 -9.03 -14.38 2.35
C GLN A 209 -8.06 -15.25 3.15
N THR A 210 -7.22 -16.04 2.46
CA THR A 210 -6.22 -16.89 3.10
C THR A 210 -5.19 -16.07 3.85
N GLN A 211 -4.64 -15.02 3.24
CA GLN A 211 -3.66 -14.15 3.90
C GLN A 211 -4.25 -13.42 5.11
N GLN A 212 -5.48 -12.94 5.03
CA GLN A 212 -6.16 -12.33 6.18
C GLN A 212 -6.28 -13.32 7.34
N ALA A 213 -6.68 -14.57 7.07
CA ALA A 213 -6.82 -15.59 8.10
C ALA A 213 -5.47 -15.91 8.77
N GLU A 214 -4.41 -16.10 7.98
CA GLU A 214 -3.06 -16.38 8.51
C GLU A 214 -2.51 -15.23 9.37
N LEU A 215 -2.67 -13.99 8.90
CA LEU A 215 -2.19 -12.82 9.62
C LEU A 215 -3.00 -12.55 10.89
N ARG A 216 -4.30 -12.83 10.91
CA ARG A 216 -5.13 -12.75 12.13
C ARG A 216 -4.61 -13.71 13.21
N VAL A 217 -4.30 -14.95 12.84
CA VAL A 217 -3.70 -15.92 13.76
C VAL A 217 -2.35 -15.41 14.30
N ALA A 218 -1.52 -14.80 13.45
CA ALA A 218 -0.24 -14.22 13.87
C ALA A 218 -0.40 -13.00 14.80
N ILE A 219 -1.41 -12.16 14.57
CA ILE A 219 -1.77 -11.01 15.42
C ILE A 219 -2.17 -11.47 16.81
N GLU A 220 -3.05 -12.46 16.89
CA GLU A 220 -3.51 -13.04 18.16
C GLU A 220 -2.36 -13.72 18.91
N ALA A 221 -1.51 -14.48 18.21
CA ALA A 221 -0.32 -15.10 18.79
C ALA A 221 0.69 -14.08 19.35
N ALA A 222 0.69 -12.85 18.82
CA ALA A 222 1.50 -11.73 19.32
C ALA A 222 0.82 -10.94 20.45
N SER A 223 -0.32 -11.41 20.98
CA SER A 223 -1.13 -10.71 21.99
C SER A 223 -1.55 -9.29 21.57
N ILE A 224 -1.81 -9.12 20.26
CA ILE A 224 -2.37 -7.90 19.70
C ILE A 224 -3.87 -8.11 19.53
N HIS A 225 -4.68 -7.19 20.04
CA HIS A 225 -6.13 -7.25 19.91
C HIS A 225 -6.57 -6.85 18.49
N TYR A 226 -7.22 -7.75 17.78
CA TYR A 226 -7.76 -7.50 16.43
C TYR A 226 -9.21 -7.02 16.48
N ILE A 227 -9.50 -5.93 15.77
CA ILE A 227 -10.86 -5.37 15.64
C ILE A 227 -11.36 -5.55 14.20
N ASP A 228 -12.37 -6.40 14.04
CA ASP A 228 -13.04 -6.65 12.76
C ASP A 228 -14.16 -5.63 12.50
N GLY A 229 -13.78 -4.37 12.27
CA GLY A 229 -14.76 -3.29 12.11
C GLY A 229 -14.13 -1.90 12.08
N PRO A 230 -14.95 -0.84 12.00
CA PRO A 230 -14.46 0.52 12.18
C PRO A 230 -13.80 0.63 13.56
N ASP A 231 -12.63 1.25 13.63
CA ASP A 231 -11.97 1.55 14.89
C ASP A 231 -12.78 2.64 15.59
N PRO A 232 -13.45 2.35 16.72
CA PRO A 232 -14.03 3.41 17.52
C PRO A 232 -12.84 4.18 18.09
N TRP A 233 -12.52 5.32 17.46
CA TRP A 233 -11.37 6.10 17.84
C TRP A 233 -11.49 6.51 19.32
N HIS A 234 -10.74 5.84 20.18
CA HIS A 234 -10.69 6.11 21.60
C HIS A 234 -9.33 6.69 21.94
N TRP A 235 -9.32 7.94 22.40
CA TRP A 235 -8.11 8.59 22.93
C TRP A 235 -7.56 7.87 24.17
N ASN A 236 -8.40 7.08 24.85
CA ASN A 236 -8.04 6.33 26.04
C ASN A 236 -7.85 4.84 25.71
N CYS A 237 -6.89 4.22 26.37
CA CYS A 237 -6.72 2.78 26.35
C CYS A 237 -7.97 2.08 26.93
N PRO A 238 -8.56 1.08 26.25
CA PRO A 238 -9.75 0.39 26.76
C PRO A 238 -9.46 -0.39 28.06
N GLU A 239 -8.24 -0.89 28.24
CA GLU A 239 -7.85 -1.68 29.41
C GLU A 239 -7.61 -0.85 30.67
N CYS A 240 -6.90 0.28 30.55
CA CYS A 240 -6.45 1.06 31.72
C CYS A 240 -6.91 2.51 31.72
N GLN A 241 -7.71 2.93 30.74
CA GLN A 241 -8.22 4.30 30.55
C GLN A 241 -7.15 5.39 30.38
N SER A 242 -5.87 5.00 30.32
CA SER A 242 -4.76 5.92 30.11
C SER A 242 -4.84 6.57 28.73
N ARG A 243 -4.56 7.88 28.69
CA ARG A 243 -4.38 8.66 27.45
C ARG A 243 -3.01 8.48 26.81
N HIS A 244 -2.11 7.75 27.47
CA HIS A 244 -0.76 7.51 26.98
C HIS A 244 -0.77 6.36 25.97
N THR A 245 -1.26 6.64 24.78
CA THR A 245 -1.22 5.73 23.62
C THR A 245 -0.25 6.25 22.57
N SER A 246 0.29 5.35 21.77
CA SER A 246 1.20 5.67 20.68
C SER A 246 0.94 4.73 19.51
N VAL A 247 1.30 5.18 18.31
CA VAL A 247 1.37 4.32 17.13
C VAL A 247 2.66 3.52 17.20
N CYS A 248 2.55 2.20 17.06
CA CYS A 248 3.67 1.28 17.07
C CYS A 248 3.72 0.48 15.77
N ARG A 249 4.90 -0.07 15.49
CA ARG A 249 5.14 -0.95 14.35
C ARG A 249 5.61 -2.30 14.83
N TRP A 250 5.17 -3.34 14.13
CA TRP A 250 5.61 -4.70 14.36
C TRP A 250 6.22 -5.29 13.10
N ASP A 251 7.40 -5.85 13.25
CA ASP A 251 8.08 -6.61 12.22
C ASP A 251 7.44 -8.00 12.11
N LEU A 252 7.12 -8.39 10.88
CA LEU A 252 6.68 -9.73 10.58
C LEU A 252 7.90 -10.66 10.45
N THR A 253 7.94 -11.70 11.27
CA THR A 253 8.96 -12.75 11.22
C THR A 253 8.31 -14.07 10.86
N PHE A 254 8.97 -14.88 10.04
CA PHE A 254 8.36 -16.05 9.39
C PHE A 254 8.96 -17.39 9.82
N ALA A 255 9.84 -17.41 10.83
CA ALA A 255 10.53 -18.64 11.21
C ALA A 255 10.58 -18.81 12.73
N PRO A 256 10.10 -19.96 13.26
CA PRO A 256 9.40 -21.09 12.62
C PRO A 256 7.87 -20.93 12.49
N SER A 257 7.32 -19.79 12.92
CA SER A 257 5.92 -19.40 12.77
C SER A 257 5.84 -17.92 12.40
N VAL A 258 4.74 -17.51 11.78
CA VAL A 258 4.45 -16.10 11.52
C VAL A 258 4.22 -15.41 12.86
N LEU A 259 5.08 -14.47 13.24
CA LEU A 259 4.99 -13.74 14.50
C LEU A 259 5.32 -12.26 14.29
N PHE A 260 4.51 -11.42 14.91
CA PHE A 260 4.79 -9.99 15.02
C PHE A 260 5.69 -9.71 16.23
N THR A 261 6.82 -9.04 15.99
CA THR A 261 7.71 -8.54 17.04
C THR A 261 7.73 -7.03 17.02
N LEU A 262 7.61 -6.39 18.18
CA LEU A 262 7.62 -4.94 18.31
C LEU A 262 8.95 -4.36 17.79
N GLU A 263 8.88 -3.28 17.02
CA GLU A 263 10.05 -2.59 16.47
C GLU A 263 11.01 -2.13 17.58
N LYS A 264 12.32 -2.28 17.33
CA LYS A 264 13.37 -1.83 18.25
C LYS A 264 13.27 -0.32 18.48
N GLY A 265 13.36 0.10 19.75
CA GLY A 265 13.26 1.51 20.13
C GLY A 265 11.83 1.96 20.51
N THR A 266 10.84 1.07 20.43
CA THR A 266 9.51 1.35 20.99
C THR A 266 9.59 1.56 22.51
N PRO A 267 8.94 2.59 23.09
CA PRO A 267 9.01 2.85 24.51
C PRO A 267 8.59 1.63 25.35
N PRO A 268 9.34 1.29 26.43
CA PRO A 268 8.95 0.22 27.33
C PRO A 268 7.58 0.55 27.93
N VAL A 269 6.85 -0.50 28.36
CA VAL A 269 5.63 -0.29 29.14
C VAL A 269 6.03 0.49 30.40
N GLY A 270 5.39 1.63 30.66
CA GLY A 270 5.56 2.38 31.90
C GLY A 270 5.09 1.50 33.04
N SER A 271 6.04 0.94 33.79
CA SER A 271 5.86 -0.14 34.76
C SER A 271 4.53 -0.14 35.50
N PRO A 272 3.58 -1.01 35.14
CA PRO A 272 2.57 -1.50 36.05
C PRO A 272 3.05 -2.85 36.59
N GLU A 273 2.81 -3.13 37.86
CA GLU A 273 2.87 -4.49 38.38
C GLU A 273 1.88 -5.37 37.61
N ARG A 274 2.31 -5.98 36.50
CA ARG A 274 1.55 -7.02 35.81
C ARG A 274 1.71 -8.30 36.63
N LYS A 275 0.63 -8.75 37.27
CA LYS A 275 0.52 -10.16 37.69
C LYS A 275 0.52 -11.01 36.42
N THR A 276 1.59 -11.77 36.20
CA THR A 276 1.64 -12.75 35.11
C THR A 276 0.64 -13.87 35.40
N ASP A 277 -0.11 -14.28 34.38
CA ASP A 277 -1.01 -15.43 34.45
C ASP A 277 -0.18 -16.71 34.22
N PRO A 278 -0.08 -17.63 35.20
CA PRO A 278 0.67 -18.88 35.06
C PRO A 278 0.21 -19.75 33.88
N ALA A 279 -1.06 -19.64 33.48
CA ALA A 279 -1.59 -20.37 32.32
C ALA A 279 -0.98 -19.89 31.01
N PHE A 280 -0.66 -18.60 30.90
CA PHE A 280 0.00 -18.02 29.74
C PHE A 280 1.46 -18.48 29.63
N GLU A 281 2.19 -18.54 30.75
CA GLU A 281 3.57 -19.02 30.76
C GLU A 281 3.66 -20.50 30.34
N GLN A 282 2.70 -21.32 30.79
CA GLN A 282 2.61 -22.72 30.39
C GLN A 282 2.28 -22.88 28.89
N ALA A 283 1.33 -22.10 28.36
CA ALA A 283 1.00 -22.13 26.93
C ALA A 283 2.19 -21.71 26.03
N VAL A 284 2.98 -20.72 26.47
CA VAL A 284 4.22 -20.31 25.78
C VAL A 284 5.29 -21.39 25.85
N ALA A 285 5.40 -22.11 26.96
CA ALA A 285 6.33 -23.24 27.10
C ALA A 285 5.93 -24.41 26.18
N ASP A 286 4.65 -24.73 26.10
CA ASP A 286 4.13 -25.83 25.26
C ASP A 286 4.33 -25.53 23.76
N LEU A 287 4.11 -24.29 23.33
CA LEU A 287 4.38 -23.83 21.97
C LEU A 287 5.88 -23.92 21.61
N LYS A 288 6.78 -23.58 22.55
CA LYS A 288 8.24 -23.74 22.37
C LYS A 288 8.66 -25.21 22.29
N ALA A 289 7.97 -26.12 22.97
CA ALA A 289 8.26 -27.55 22.89
C ALA A 289 7.84 -28.15 21.53
N GLN A 290 6.67 -27.76 21.01
CA GLN A 290 6.17 -28.17 19.69
C GLN A 290 7.04 -27.63 18.54
N ARG A 291 7.62 -26.44 18.72
CA ARG A 291 8.54 -25.74 17.80
C ARG A 291 9.82 -26.52 17.46
N SER A 292 10.28 -27.43 18.32
CA SER A 292 11.52 -28.19 18.07
C SER A 292 11.40 -29.27 16.97
N LYS A 293 10.19 -29.54 16.47
CA LYS A 293 9.91 -30.72 15.63
C LYS A 293 9.59 -30.46 14.15
N LEU A 294 9.52 -29.21 13.69
CA LEU A 294 9.08 -28.91 12.31
C LEU A 294 10.00 -27.91 11.60
N GLN A 295 10.66 -28.37 10.52
CA GLN A 295 11.29 -27.51 9.51
C GLN A 295 10.34 -27.38 8.31
N ARG A 296 9.93 -26.16 7.95
CA ARG A 296 9.25 -25.85 6.68
C ARG A 296 9.85 -24.60 6.05
N LYS A 297 9.88 -24.58 4.71
CA LYS A 297 10.38 -23.47 3.90
C LYS A 297 9.37 -22.32 3.82
N PRO A 298 9.81 -21.08 3.59
CA PRO A 298 8.93 -19.91 3.58
C PRO A 298 8.17 -19.70 2.25
N TRP A 299 7.01 -19.07 2.32
CA TRP A 299 6.00 -18.99 1.24
C TRP A 299 6.32 -17.98 0.11
N TRP A 300 7.24 -17.03 0.31
CA TRP A 300 7.66 -16.08 -0.74
C TRP A 300 8.53 -16.73 -1.83
N GLN A 301 8.76 -18.04 -1.77
CA GLN A 301 9.44 -18.79 -2.83
C GLN A 301 8.47 -19.35 -3.90
N PHE A 302 7.17 -19.03 -3.82
CA PHE A 302 6.14 -19.53 -4.74
C PHE A 302 5.55 -18.47 -5.69
N TRP A 303 6.20 -17.30 -5.80
CA TRP A 303 5.79 -16.20 -6.69
C TRP A 303 6.96 -15.71 -7.54
#